data_AF-A0A965EJE4-F1
#
_entry.id   AF-A0A965EJE4-F1
#
_cell.length_a   1.000
_cell.length_b   1.000
_cell.length_c   1.000
_cell.angle_alpha   90.00
_cell.angle_beta   90.00
_cell.angle_gamma   90.00
#
_symmetry.space_group_name_H-M   'P 1'
#
loop_
_entity.id
_entity.type
_entity.pdbx_description
1 polymer ?
#
loop_
_entity_poly.entity_id
_entity_poly.type
_entity_poly.pdbx_seq_one_letter_code
_entity_poly.pdbx_strand_id
1 'polypeptide(L)'
;MNRIKKHLLIGLAALAASAVSVPAHAVPQLRLSDGINTVTVTDGGAGDINPLAGVVVFNGAIGDFSVNVTTGITKPLLGSPTDPVLDLNSIDVTGAAGGILTIEFTETDFLSGGPTVNFSTEIGGVTADTVQFEHFASAANTGFARDIGCPTKS
;
A
#
# COMPACT_ATOMS: atom_id res chain seq x y z
N MET A 1 23.50 -1.95 60.16
CA MET A 1 22.27 -1.27 59.68
C MET A 1 22.57 0.22 59.53
N ASN A 2 22.21 0.85 58.39
CA ASN A 2 22.24 2.32 58.11
C ASN A 2 23.45 3.04 57.44
N ARG A 3 24.00 2.56 56.31
CA ARG A 3 24.70 3.46 55.35
C ARG A 3 24.56 3.14 53.85
N ILE A 4 23.90 2.04 53.46
CA ILE A 4 23.87 1.56 52.06
C ILE A 4 22.71 2.14 51.21
N LYS A 5 21.75 2.85 51.81
CA LYS A 5 20.48 3.21 51.14
C LYS A 5 20.43 4.60 50.45
N LYS A 6 21.52 5.37 50.38
CA LYS A 6 21.46 6.77 49.89
C LYS A 6 22.15 7.10 48.57
N HIS A 7 22.75 6.13 47.88
CA HIS A 7 23.34 6.36 46.56
C HIS A 7 22.79 5.43 45.46
N LEU A 8 21.68 4.75 45.72
CA LEU A 8 21.00 3.85 44.77
C LEU A 8 20.02 4.61 43.84
N LEU A 9 20.32 5.82 43.37
CA LEU A 9 19.30 6.62 42.65
C LEU A 9 19.79 7.52 41.52
N ILE A 10 21.00 7.30 40.99
CA ILE A 10 21.46 8.02 39.79
C ILE A 10 22.21 7.03 38.91
N GLY A 11 21.47 6.23 38.15
CA GLY A 11 22.06 5.23 37.25
C GLY A 11 21.06 4.31 36.56
N LEU A 12 19.78 4.70 36.48
CA LEU A 12 18.72 3.91 35.88
C LEU A 12 17.79 4.78 35.01
N ALA A 13 18.38 5.67 34.21
CA ALA A 13 17.64 6.57 33.32
C ALA A 13 18.30 6.71 31.93
N ALA A 14 19.08 5.72 31.49
CA ALA A 14 19.78 5.80 30.20
C ALA A 14 19.86 4.47 29.44
N LEU A 15 18.92 3.53 29.65
CA LEU A 15 18.87 2.27 28.88
C LEU A 15 17.47 1.90 28.38
N ALA A 16 16.52 2.84 28.41
CA ALA A 16 15.15 2.60 27.97
C ALA A 16 14.71 3.68 26.98
N ALA A 17 15.35 3.70 25.81
CA ALA A 17 14.81 4.24 24.55
C ALA A 17 15.87 4.18 23.44
N SER A 18 16.51 3.03 23.22
CA SER A 18 16.94 2.72 21.86
C SER A 18 15.67 2.32 21.11
N ALA A 19 14.84 3.30 20.80
CA ALA A 19 13.90 3.18 19.70
C ALA A 19 14.78 2.88 18.49
N VAL A 20 14.88 1.61 18.13
CA VAL A 20 15.32 1.24 16.79
C VAL A 20 14.32 1.94 15.89
N SER A 21 14.73 3.09 15.34
CA SER A 21 14.05 3.70 14.22
C SER A 21 14.15 2.65 13.13
N VAL A 22 13.14 1.78 13.04
CA VAL A 22 12.96 0.97 11.85
C VAL A 22 12.91 2.03 10.75
N PRO A 23 13.81 2.00 9.75
CA PRO A 23 13.60 2.86 8.60
C PRO A 23 12.15 2.64 8.17
N ALA A 24 11.41 3.74 7.95
CA ALA A 24 10.13 3.66 7.27
C ALA A 24 10.45 3.16 5.85
N HIS A 25 10.61 1.84 5.72
CA HIS A 25 10.74 1.20 4.44
C HIS A 25 9.44 1.49 3.70
N ALA A 26 9.52 1.91 2.45
CA ALA A 26 8.52 1.62 1.44
C ALA A 26 7.82 0.29 1.74
N VAL A 27 6.57 0.39 2.20
CA VAL A 27 5.71 -0.77 2.43
C VAL A 27 4.52 -0.59 1.49
N PRO A 28 4.35 -1.46 0.49
CA PRO A 28 3.23 -1.37 -0.43
C PRO A 28 1.91 -1.45 0.33
N GLN A 29 0.91 -0.72 -0.15
CA GLN A 29 -0.42 -0.74 0.42
C GLN A 29 -1.48 -0.92 -0.67
N LEU A 30 -2.45 -1.77 -0.38
CA LEU A 30 -3.62 -2.01 -1.20
C LEU A 30 -4.86 -1.51 -0.46
N ARG A 31 -5.64 -0.63 -1.08
CA ARG A 31 -6.87 -0.07 -0.52
C ARG A 31 -8.06 -0.41 -1.40
N LEU A 32 -9.12 -0.92 -0.79
CA LEU A 32 -10.39 -1.21 -1.43
C LEU A 32 -11.51 -0.43 -0.75
N SER A 33 -12.41 0.15 -1.52
CA SER A 33 -13.55 0.91 -1.00
C SER A 33 -14.79 0.75 -1.88
N ASP A 34 -15.94 0.47 -1.27
CA ASP A 34 -17.26 0.50 -1.95
C ASP A 34 -17.99 1.86 -1.74
N GLY A 35 -17.28 2.85 -1.19
CA GLY A 35 -17.83 4.17 -0.81
C GLY A 35 -18.43 4.23 0.60
N ILE A 36 -18.62 3.10 1.29
CA ILE A 36 -19.14 3.01 2.66
C ILE A 36 -18.11 2.31 3.57
N ASN A 37 -17.67 1.14 3.15
CA ASN A 37 -16.65 0.30 3.75
C ASN A 37 -15.31 0.58 3.07
N THR A 38 -14.23 0.53 3.85
CA THR A 38 -12.87 0.66 3.30
C THR A 38 -11.92 -0.26 4.04
N VAL A 39 -11.12 -1.00 3.28
CA VAL A 39 -10.08 -1.88 3.81
C VAL A 39 -8.75 -1.42 3.22
N THR A 40 -7.74 -1.28 4.09
CA THR A 40 -6.35 -1.07 3.67
C THR A 40 -5.52 -2.24 4.17
N VAL A 41 -4.91 -2.97 3.25
CA VAL A 41 -3.95 -4.04 3.50
C VAL A 41 -2.56 -3.47 3.26
N THR A 42 -1.65 -3.71 4.20
CA THR A 42 -0.25 -3.27 4.11
C THR A 42 0.62 -4.52 4.01
N ASP A 43 1.63 -4.52 3.13
CA ASP A 43 2.53 -5.65 2.89
C ASP A 43 3.11 -6.20 4.20
N GLY A 44 3.00 -7.52 4.38
CA GLY A 44 3.43 -8.24 5.59
C GLY A 44 2.62 -7.91 6.85
N GLY A 45 1.57 -7.11 6.72
CA GLY A 45 0.66 -6.69 7.79
C GLY A 45 -0.53 -7.64 7.98
N ALA A 46 -1.40 -7.29 8.92
CA ALA A 46 -2.63 -8.05 9.15
C ALA A 46 -3.56 -7.98 7.93
N GLY A 47 -4.08 -9.13 7.49
CA GLY A 47 -4.95 -9.23 6.33
C GLY A 47 -4.22 -9.47 5.02
N ASP A 48 -2.88 -9.34 5.00
CA ASP A 48 -2.07 -9.80 3.88
C ASP A 48 -1.76 -11.29 4.04
N ILE A 49 -2.19 -12.09 3.07
CA ILE A 49 -1.99 -13.53 3.09
C ILE A 49 -0.71 -13.96 2.38
N ASN A 50 -0.01 -13.04 1.71
CA ASN A 50 1.24 -13.32 1.04
C ASN A 50 2.44 -12.94 1.93
N PRO A 51 3.41 -13.84 2.16
CA PRO A 51 4.58 -13.52 2.98
C PRO A 51 5.72 -12.86 2.19
N LEU A 52 5.62 -12.71 0.87
CA LEU A 52 6.67 -12.14 0.03
C LEU A 52 6.60 -10.61 0.03
N ALA A 53 7.71 -9.97 0.41
CA ALA A 53 7.82 -8.52 0.32
C ALA A 53 7.60 -8.02 -1.12
N GLY A 54 6.89 -6.90 -1.24
CA GLY A 54 6.47 -6.33 -2.51
C GLY A 54 5.19 -6.95 -3.08
N VAL A 55 4.49 -7.81 -2.33
CA VAL A 55 3.22 -8.42 -2.75
C VAL A 55 2.16 -8.22 -1.69
N VAL A 56 1.06 -7.57 -2.05
CA VAL A 56 -0.08 -7.39 -1.15
C VAL A 56 -1.27 -8.12 -1.73
N VAL A 57 -1.86 -9.04 -0.96
CA VAL A 57 -3.04 -9.78 -1.38
C VAL A 57 -4.21 -9.48 -0.45
N PHE A 58 -5.32 -9.03 -1.03
CA PHE A 58 -6.63 -9.03 -0.40
C PHE A 58 -7.48 -10.17 -0.95
N ASN A 59 -8.08 -10.96 -0.05
CA ASN A 59 -9.05 -11.98 -0.40
C ASN A 59 -10.19 -11.93 0.62
N GLY A 60 -11.33 -11.38 0.21
CA GLY A 60 -12.46 -11.17 1.11
C GLY A 60 -13.65 -10.51 0.43
N ALA A 61 -14.58 -10.03 1.25
CA ALA A 61 -15.73 -9.28 0.80
C ALA A 61 -15.66 -7.81 1.26
N ILE A 62 -16.23 -6.91 0.45
CA ILE A 62 -16.41 -5.50 0.80
C ILE A 62 -17.80 -5.05 0.33
N GLY A 63 -18.70 -4.80 1.28
CA GLY A 63 -20.10 -4.49 0.96
C GLY A 63 -20.77 -5.59 0.13
N ASP A 64 -21.35 -5.20 -1.01
CA ASP A 64 -22.02 -6.11 -1.96
C ASP A 64 -21.04 -6.89 -2.87
N PHE A 65 -19.74 -6.53 -2.84
CA PHE A 65 -18.69 -7.27 -3.53
C PHE A 65 -18.33 -8.51 -2.70
N SER A 66 -19.08 -9.59 -2.95
CA SER A 66 -19.02 -10.85 -2.22
C SER A 66 -17.80 -11.72 -2.53
N VAL A 67 -17.23 -11.56 -3.74
CA VAL A 67 -15.93 -12.14 -4.10
C VAL A 67 -15.03 -11.00 -4.53
N ASN A 68 -13.92 -10.83 -3.82
CA ASN A 68 -12.87 -9.90 -4.19
C ASN A 68 -11.53 -10.55 -3.91
N VAL A 69 -10.74 -10.75 -4.97
CA VAL A 69 -9.38 -11.25 -4.89
C VAL A 69 -8.50 -10.28 -5.64
N THR A 70 -7.79 -9.44 -4.90
CA THR A 70 -6.93 -8.40 -5.45
C THR A 70 -5.49 -8.67 -5.06
N THR A 71 -4.58 -8.60 -6.02
CA THR A 71 -3.13 -8.75 -5.81
C THR A 71 -2.41 -7.56 -6.42
N GLY A 72 -1.70 -6.81 -5.58
CA GLY A 72 -0.75 -5.79 -5.99
C GLY A 72 0.68 -6.33 -5.90
N ILE A 73 1.50 -6.09 -6.92
CA ILE A 73 2.92 -6.50 -6.96
C ILE A 73 3.78 -5.30 -7.34
N THR A 74 4.87 -5.11 -6.61
CA THR A 74 5.84 -4.03 -6.80
C THR A 74 7.22 -4.46 -6.31
N LYS A 75 8.13 -3.51 -6.14
CA LYS A 75 9.45 -3.73 -5.56
C LYS A 75 9.32 -4.33 -4.15
N PRO A 76 10.26 -5.20 -3.73
CA PRO A 76 11.41 -5.67 -4.49
C PRO A 76 11.10 -6.83 -5.44
N LEU A 77 9.89 -7.40 -5.43
CA LEU A 77 9.58 -8.57 -6.26
C LEU A 77 9.54 -8.22 -7.76
N LEU A 78 8.99 -7.06 -8.10
CA LEU A 78 8.89 -6.55 -9.45
C LEU A 78 9.36 -5.08 -9.51
N GLY A 79 10.29 -4.78 -10.41
CA GLY A 79 10.89 -3.44 -10.50
C GLY A 79 11.85 -3.14 -9.34
N SER A 80 12.19 -1.86 -9.18
CA SER A 80 13.13 -1.37 -8.17
C SER A 80 12.86 0.11 -7.83
N PRO A 81 13.52 0.69 -6.81
CA PRO A 81 13.39 2.13 -6.54
C PRO A 81 13.70 3.02 -7.75
N THR A 82 14.66 2.65 -8.61
CA THR A 82 15.03 3.40 -9.81
C THR A 82 14.34 2.93 -11.09
N ASP A 83 13.58 1.85 -11.02
CA ASP A 83 12.80 1.28 -12.11
C ASP A 83 11.40 0.93 -11.59
N PRO A 84 10.54 1.95 -11.37
CA PRO A 84 9.27 1.77 -10.69
C PRO A 84 8.31 0.90 -11.50
N VAL A 85 7.78 -0.15 -10.88
CA VAL A 85 6.73 -0.98 -11.46
C VAL A 85 5.63 -1.19 -10.42
N LEU A 86 4.39 -0.96 -10.83
CA LEU A 86 3.19 -1.31 -10.06
C LEU A 86 2.32 -2.18 -10.97
N ASP A 87 2.05 -3.41 -10.53
CA ASP A 87 1.12 -4.32 -11.17
C ASP A 87 -0.05 -4.58 -10.22
N LEU A 88 -1.27 -4.54 -10.75
CA LEU A 88 -2.49 -4.74 -10.00
C LEU A 88 -3.44 -5.62 -10.80
N ASN A 89 -3.79 -6.77 -10.23
CA ASN A 89 -4.79 -7.67 -10.78
C ASN A 89 -5.92 -7.87 -9.77
N SER A 90 -7.16 -7.87 -10.26
CA SER A 90 -8.34 -8.11 -9.42
C SER A 90 -9.36 -9.03 -10.09
N ILE A 91 -10.07 -9.79 -9.27
CA ILE A 91 -11.29 -10.51 -9.62
C ILE A 91 -12.38 -10.07 -8.65
N ASP A 92 -13.41 -9.43 -9.19
CA ASP A 92 -14.49 -8.83 -8.42
C ASP A 92 -15.86 -9.34 -8.88
N VAL A 93 -16.66 -9.83 -7.93
CA VAL A 93 -18.05 -10.24 -8.16
C VAL A 93 -18.95 -9.51 -7.17
N THR A 94 -19.87 -8.73 -7.72
CA THR A 94 -20.89 -8.01 -6.97
C THR A 94 -22.24 -8.71 -7.03
N GLY A 95 -23.09 -8.44 -6.03
CA GLY A 95 -24.45 -8.93 -5.96
C GLY A 95 -25.39 -8.16 -6.88
N ALA A 96 -26.70 -8.34 -6.65
CA ALA A 96 -27.74 -7.71 -7.46
C ALA A 96 -27.87 -6.20 -7.20
N ALA A 97 -27.39 -5.70 -6.05
CA ALA A 97 -27.42 -4.27 -5.77
C ALA A 97 -26.34 -3.53 -6.57
N GLY A 98 -25.23 -4.21 -6.88
CA GLY A 98 -24.13 -3.66 -7.63
C GLY A 98 -23.40 -2.57 -6.84
N GLY A 99 -22.69 -1.70 -7.54
CA GLY A 99 -22.02 -0.55 -6.94
C GLY A 99 -20.72 -0.20 -7.63
N ILE A 100 -19.99 0.75 -7.04
CA ILE A 100 -18.65 1.14 -7.48
C ILE A 100 -17.66 0.60 -6.46
N LEU A 101 -16.74 -0.23 -6.92
CA LEU A 101 -15.58 -0.62 -6.16
C LEU A 101 -14.38 0.19 -6.64
N THR A 102 -13.75 0.91 -5.73
CA THR A 102 -12.48 1.61 -5.96
C THR A 102 -11.36 0.75 -5.38
N ILE A 103 -10.39 0.41 -6.22
CA ILE A 103 -9.19 -0.35 -5.85
C ILE A 103 -7.98 0.54 -6.13
N GLU A 104 -7.14 0.74 -5.12
CA GLU A 104 -5.94 1.57 -5.20
C GLU A 104 -4.73 0.77 -4.69
N PHE A 105 -3.66 0.73 -5.46
CA PHE A 105 -2.39 0.14 -5.05
C PHE A 105 -1.31 1.22 -5.08
N THR A 106 -0.53 1.33 -4.01
CA THR A 106 0.49 2.36 -3.85
C THR A 106 1.75 1.79 -3.21
N GLU A 107 2.85 2.47 -3.48
CA GLU A 107 4.15 2.22 -2.87
C GLU A 107 4.92 3.56 -2.85
N THR A 108 5.79 3.72 -1.86
CA THR A 108 6.66 4.87 -1.69
C THR A 108 8.13 4.50 -1.97
N ASP A 109 9.01 5.49 -1.90
CA ASP A 109 10.45 5.41 -2.13
C ASP A 109 10.82 4.90 -3.52
N PHE A 110 10.06 5.33 -4.53
CA PHE A 110 10.56 5.39 -5.89
C PHE A 110 11.40 6.64 -6.07
N LEU A 111 12.46 6.52 -6.86
CA LEU A 111 13.42 7.58 -7.15
C LEU A 111 13.16 8.09 -8.56
N SER A 112 12.94 9.39 -8.72
CA SER A 112 12.89 9.98 -10.05
C SER A 112 14.31 10.21 -10.57
N GLY A 113 14.59 9.75 -11.80
CA GLY A 113 15.85 10.06 -12.49
C GLY A 113 15.93 11.50 -13.03
N GLY A 114 14.92 12.32 -12.75
CA GLY A 114 14.79 13.68 -13.29
C GLY A 114 13.48 14.37 -12.88
N PRO A 115 13.19 15.57 -13.43
CA PRO A 115 12.01 16.37 -13.08
C PRO A 115 10.71 15.86 -13.73
N THR A 116 10.80 14.89 -14.64
CA THR A 116 9.67 14.36 -15.40
C THR A 116 9.34 12.95 -14.90
N VAL A 117 8.06 12.72 -14.64
CA VAL A 117 7.50 11.38 -14.40
C VAL A 117 6.76 10.95 -15.65
N ASN A 118 7.16 9.81 -16.22
CA ASN A 118 6.49 9.20 -17.36
C ASN A 118 5.79 7.94 -16.90
N PHE A 119 4.55 7.74 -17.35
CA PHE A 119 3.79 6.53 -17.10
C PHE A 119 3.74 5.69 -18.38
N SER A 120 4.13 4.42 -18.26
CA SER A 120 3.83 3.39 -19.26
C SER A 120 2.78 2.48 -18.64
N THR A 121 1.61 2.39 -19.28
CA THR A 121 0.47 1.65 -18.72
C THR A 121 -0.09 0.69 -19.76
N GLU A 122 -0.40 -0.51 -19.29
CA GLU A 122 -1.21 -1.49 -19.99
C GLU A 122 -2.35 -1.92 -19.08
N ILE A 123 -3.55 -2.06 -19.65
CA ILE A 123 -4.72 -2.61 -18.96
C ILE A 123 -5.36 -3.65 -19.88
N GLY A 124 -5.87 -4.71 -19.29
CA GLY A 124 -6.66 -5.72 -19.96
C GLY A 124 -7.65 -6.35 -19.01
N GLY A 125 -8.59 -7.12 -19.54
CA GLY A 125 -9.55 -7.84 -18.72
C GLY A 125 -10.91 -8.02 -19.39
N VAL A 126 -11.84 -8.56 -18.61
CA VAL A 126 -13.25 -8.70 -18.98
C VAL A 126 -14.08 -8.11 -17.85
N THR A 127 -15.05 -7.28 -18.19
CA THR A 127 -15.96 -6.65 -17.24
C THR A 127 -17.38 -6.72 -17.80
N ALA A 128 -18.37 -6.87 -16.94
CA ALA A 128 -19.78 -6.79 -17.31
C ALA A 128 -20.24 -5.33 -17.49
N ASP A 129 -19.49 -4.37 -16.93
CA ASP A 129 -19.76 -2.94 -16.98
C ASP A 129 -18.45 -2.15 -17.20
N THR A 130 -18.36 -0.92 -16.73
CA THR A 130 -17.27 0.01 -17.00
C THR A 130 -16.12 -0.17 -16.02
N VAL A 131 -14.89 -0.14 -16.54
CA VAL A 131 -13.67 0.00 -15.74
C VAL A 131 -13.06 1.36 -16.04
N GLN A 132 -12.77 2.13 -15.00
CA GLN A 132 -11.99 3.37 -15.09
C GLN A 132 -10.66 3.15 -14.36
N PHE A 133 -9.57 3.62 -14.96
CA PHE A 133 -8.26 3.54 -14.36
C PHE A 133 -7.51 4.85 -14.52
N GLU A 134 -6.71 5.16 -13.51
CA GLU A 134 -5.87 6.35 -13.45
C GLU A 134 -4.57 6.00 -12.74
N HIS A 135 -3.50 6.71 -13.10
CA HIS A 135 -2.20 6.55 -12.46
C HIS A 135 -1.73 7.86 -11.91
N PHE A 136 -1.12 7.76 -10.73
CA PHE A 136 -0.61 8.90 -10.00
C PHE A 136 0.81 8.64 -9.50
N ALA A 137 1.54 9.73 -9.31
CA ALA A 137 2.79 9.78 -8.59
C ALA A 137 2.76 10.98 -7.65
N SER A 138 3.70 10.98 -6.70
CA SER A 138 3.84 12.06 -5.75
C SER A 138 5.27 12.58 -5.67
N ALA A 139 5.45 13.89 -5.87
CA ALA A 139 6.75 14.53 -5.65
C ALA A 139 7.15 14.52 -4.16
N ALA A 140 6.16 14.48 -3.27
CA ALA A 140 6.35 14.36 -1.83
C ALA A 140 6.52 12.91 -1.38
N ASN A 141 6.48 11.93 -2.30
CA ASN A 141 6.57 10.50 -1.99
C ASN A 141 5.56 10.06 -0.92
N THR A 142 4.33 10.60 -1.01
CA THR A 142 3.24 10.29 -0.08
C THR A 142 2.36 9.19 -0.66
N GLY A 143 2.12 8.12 0.10
CA GLY A 143 1.24 7.03 -0.32
C GLY A 143 -0.17 7.52 -0.65
N PHE A 144 -0.76 6.99 -1.72
CA PHE A 144 -2.07 7.39 -2.28
C PHE A 144 -2.23 8.87 -2.68
N ALA A 145 -1.16 9.66 -2.72
CA ALA A 145 -1.25 11.02 -3.21
C ALA A 145 -1.47 11.06 -4.75
N ARG A 146 -2.19 12.10 -5.19
CA ARG A 146 -2.66 12.25 -6.58
C ARG A 146 -2.18 13.57 -7.20
N ASP A 147 -1.02 14.08 -6.77
CA ASP A 147 -0.49 15.38 -7.17
C ASP A 147 0.09 15.42 -8.59
N ILE A 148 0.61 14.29 -9.09
CA ILE A 148 1.06 14.14 -10.48
C ILE A 148 0.24 13.01 -11.11
N GLY A 149 -0.59 13.29 -12.10
CA GLY A 149 -1.45 12.28 -12.74
C GLY A 149 -1.45 12.35 -14.26
N CYS A 150 -1.75 11.22 -14.89
CA CYS A 150 -2.11 11.16 -16.31
C CYS A 150 -3.63 11.03 -16.43
N PRO A 151 -4.33 11.83 -17.27
CA PRO A 151 -5.77 11.72 -17.42
C PRO A 151 -6.20 10.35 -17.97
N THR A 152 -7.40 9.93 -17.58
CA THR A 152 -8.03 8.64 -17.90
C THR A 152 -7.87 8.21 -19.36
N LYS A 153 -7.53 6.95 -19.60
CA LYS A 153 -7.85 6.27 -20.86
C LYS A 153 -9.16 5.51 -20.65
N SER A 154 -10.18 5.89 -21.41
CA SER A 154 -11.46 5.18 -21.51
C SER A 154 -11.38 4.07 -22.55
#